data_AF-A0A256CUE2-F1
#
_entry.id   AF-A0A256CUE2-F1
#
_cell.length_a   1.000
_cell.length_b   1.000
_cell.length_c   1.000
_cell.angle_alpha   90.00
_cell.angle_beta   90.00
_cell.angle_gamma   90.00
#
_symmetry.space_group_name_H-M   'P 1'
#
loop_
_entity.id
_entity.type
_entity.pdbx_description
1 polymer ?
#
loop_
_entity_poly.entity_id
_entity_poly.type
_entity_poly.pdbx_seq_one_letter_code
_entity_poly.pdbx_strand_id
1 'polypeptide(L)'
;MTKRCKEISILLFLEPMDHDNLSVLISLKKEGYRLDPKGRGKGTKKGIKCTIGYGKFKSVDYLYETNNRAYLVEFSDLWDQHLDVLRRVRNIQGSNLPVEDKRNLVEKEESIIRKELIEKFKDSVSILKVAHIKLVDWTEALKKGSYRYRVIVAKTPGVIGSKKNVEVDFTMFLSRLQAQLRSAMKYDNLCVDVKLSPIDIWANSKNY
;
A
#
# COMPACT_ATOMS: atom_id res chain seq x y z
N MET A 1 24.15 -31.00 22.31
CA MET A 1 22.76 -30.87 21.81
C MET A 1 22.58 -29.50 21.19
N THR A 2 22.73 -29.39 19.87
CA THR A 2 22.42 -28.16 19.12
C THR A 2 20.91 -27.96 19.16
N LYS A 3 20.45 -26.90 19.83
CA LYS A 3 19.05 -26.45 19.73
C LYS A 3 18.77 -26.20 18.24
N ARG A 4 18.01 -27.07 17.57
CA ARG A 4 17.43 -26.73 16.26
C ARG A 4 16.56 -25.50 16.49
N CYS A 5 17.00 -24.34 16.00
CA CYS A 5 16.12 -23.20 15.85
C CYS A 5 14.92 -23.68 15.01
N LYS A 6 13.72 -23.56 15.57
CA LYS A 6 12.50 -23.93 14.86
C LYS A 6 12.37 -22.97 13.69
N GLU A 7 12.47 -23.48 12.47
CA GLU A 7 12.28 -22.69 11.27
C GLU A 7 10.84 -22.17 11.24
N ILE A 8 10.67 -20.90 10.87
CA ILE A 8 9.36 -20.25 10.79
C ILE A 8 8.96 -20.25 9.31
N SER A 9 7.88 -20.94 8.98
CA SER A 9 7.33 -20.96 7.62
C SER A 9 6.63 -19.65 7.27
N ILE A 10 6.80 -19.17 6.05
CA ILE A 10 6.01 -18.03 5.52
C ILE A 10 4.51 -18.34 5.46
N LEU A 11 4.13 -19.62 5.35
CA LEU A 11 2.75 -20.08 5.28
C LEU A 11 1.93 -19.71 6.54
N LEU A 12 2.59 -19.46 7.68
CA LEU A 12 1.94 -18.99 8.90
C LEU A 12 1.27 -17.61 8.76
N PHE A 13 1.68 -16.84 7.75
CA PHE A 13 1.17 -15.50 7.48
C PHE A 13 0.13 -15.48 6.36
N LEU A 14 -0.14 -16.62 5.71
CA LEU A 14 -1.14 -16.72 4.65
C LEU A 14 -2.54 -16.59 5.25
N GLU A 15 -3.31 -15.63 4.74
CA GLU A 15 -4.68 -15.41 5.17
C GLU A 15 -5.46 -14.66 4.08
N PRO A 16 -6.80 -14.60 4.19
CA PRO A 16 -7.59 -13.68 3.38
C PRO A 16 -7.07 -12.26 3.51
N MET A 17 -6.79 -11.62 2.37
CA MET A 17 -6.46 -10.21 2.34
C MET A 17 -7.72 -9.44 2.72
N ASP A 18 -7.67 -8.75 3.84
CA ASP A 18 -8.77 -7.91 4.30
C ASP A 18 -8.15 -6.57 4.74
N HIS A 19 -8.93 -5.52 4.93
CA HIS A 19 -8.45 -4.32 5.60
C HIS A 19 -9.55 -3.76 6.50
N ASP A 20 -9.31 -3.86 7.81
CA ASP A 20 -10.30 -3.63 8.87
C ASP A 20 -10.86 -2.20 8.90
N ASN A 21 -10.24 -1.26 8.17
CA ASN A 21 -10.61 0.17 8.17
C ASN A 21 -11.23 0.68 6.86
N LEU A 22 -11.52 -0.17 5.88
CA LEU A 22 -12.26 0.32 4.71
C LEU A 22 -13.73 0.42 5.08
N SER A 23 -14.32 1.60 4.91
CA SER A 23 -15.75 1.90 5.12
C SER A 23 -16.69 1.11 4.18
N VAL A 24 -16.17 0.10 3.49
CA VAL A 24 -16.82 -0.68 2.46
C VAL A 24 -16.71 -2.16 2.82
N LEU A 25 -17.86 -2.81 2.99
CA LEU A 25 -17.96 -4.24 3.33
C LEU A 25 -17.74 -5.10 2.08
N ILE A 26 -16.50 -5.13 1.57
CA ILE A 26 -16.12 -5.97 0.43
C ILE A 26 -15.34 -7.17 0.96
N SER A 27 -15.93 -8.36 0.85
CA SER A 27 -15.21 -9.61 1.08
C SER A 27 -14.28 -9.88 -0.10
N LEU A 28 -12.97 -9.80 0.15
CA LEU A 28 -11.96 -10.15 -0.82
C LEU A 28 -11.69 -11.65 -0.75
N LYS A 29 -11.95 -12.36 -1.86
CA LYS A 29 -11.70 -13.81 -1.97
C LYS A 29 -10.23 -14.18 -2.19
N LYS A 30 -9.31 -13.20 -2.14
CA LYS A 30 -7.90 -13.39 -2.44
C LYS A 30 -7.12 -13.53 -1.13
N GLU A 31 -6.19 -14.48 -1.08
CA GLU A 31 -5.31 -14.67 0.07
C GLU A 31 -3.93 -14.06 -0.19
N GLY A 32 -3.25 -13.64 0.86
CA GLY A 32 -1.91 -13.07 0.79
C GLY A 32 -1.15 -13.29 2.10
N TYR A 33 0.16 -13.20 2.04
CA TYR A 33 1.03 -13.27 3.21
C TYR A 33 1.04 -11.92 3.91
N ARG A 34 0.51 -11.86 5.13
CA ARG A 34 0.46 -10.65 5.94
C ARG A 34 1.86 -10.11 6.22
N LEU A 35 2.14 -8.91 5.74
CA LEU A 35 3.41 -8.21 5.95
C LEU A 35 3.32 -7.28 7.16
N ASP A 36 2.26 -6.49 7.26
CA ASP A 36 1.98 -5.58 8.38
C ASP A 36 1.09 -6.22 9.45
N PRO A 37 1.38 -6.12 10.77
CA PRO A 37 0.38 -6.37 11.81
C PRO A 37 -0.93 -5.58 11.60
N LYS A 38 -2.07 -6.28 11.68
CA LYS A 38 -3.37 -5.64 11.85
C LYS A 38 -3.77 -5.46 13.30
N GLY A 39 -4.57 -4.41 13.55
CA GLY A 39 -5.57 -4.35 14.59
C GLY A 39 -5.19 -3.57 15.86
N ARG A 40 -5.89 -2.45 16.10
CA ARG A 40 -6.34 -2.03 17.44
C ARG A 40 -7.62 -2.80 17.82
N GLY A 41 -7.62 -4.13 17.69
CA GLY A 41 -8.79 -5.00 17.88
C GLY A 41 -8.39 -6.45 18.20
N LYS A 42 -9.31 -7.20 18.84
CA LYS A 42 -9.07 -8.52 19.48
C LYS A 42 -8.51 -9.56 18.52
N GLY A 43 -7.17 -9.68 18.50
CA GLY A 43 -6.43 -10.68 17.75
C GLY A 43 -5.26 -10.07 16.98
N THR A 44 -4.19 -9.68 17.66
CA THR A 44 -2.97 -9.16 17.03
C THR A 44 -2.16 -10.31 16.39
N LYS A 45 -2.63 -10.85 15.26
CA LYS A 45 -1.75 -11.70 14.45
C LYS A 45 -0.60 -10.83 13.92
N LYS A 46 0.61 -11.13 14.37
CA LYS A 46 1.83 -10.44 13.96
C LYS A 46 2.05 -10.65 12.45
N GLY A 47 2.32 -9.59 11.71
CA GLY A 47 2.79 -9.70 10.32
C GLY A 47 4.24 -10.18 10.25
N ILE A 48 4.69 -10.52 9.05
CA ILE A 48 6.09 -10.90 8.77
C ILE A 48 7.05 -9.87 9.36
N LYS A 49 6.80 -8.57 9.16
CA LYS A 49 7.73 -7.50 9.60
C LYS A 49 8.02 -7.56 11.09
N CYS A 50 7.02 -7.79 11.92
CA CYS A 50 7.19 -7.89 13.38
C CYS A 50 7.91 -9.17 13.78
N THR A 51 7.61 -10.28 13.11
CA THR A 51 8.24 -11.57 13.39
C THR A 51 9.74 -11.56 13.14
N ILE A 52 10.19 -10.82 12.12
CA ILE A 52 11.60 -10.75 11.76
C ILE A 52 12.38 -9.58 12.41
N GLY A 53 11.72 -8.77 13.24
CA GLY A 53 12.33 -7.66 13.99
C GLY A 53 12.26 -6.26 13.35
N TYR A 54 11.40 -6.07 12.35
CA TYR A 54 11.24 -4.84 11.56
C TYR A 54 9.97 -4.04 11.91
N GLY A 55 9.49 -4.14 13.15
CA GLY A 55 8.22 -3.52 13.56
C GLY A 55 8.16 -1.99 13.44
N LYS A 56 9.31 -1.30 13.32
CA LYS A 56 9.39 0.17 13.16
C LYS A 56 9.27 0.64 11.71
N PHE A 57 9.46 -0.25 10.74
CA PHE A 57 9.42 0.09 9.32
C PHE A 57 7.98 0.24 8.86
N LYS A 58 7.76 1.18 7.93
CA LYS A 58 6.48 1.21 7.21
C LYS A 58 6.45 0.00 6.27
N SER A 59 5.29 -0.55 6.02
CA SER A 59 5.17 -1.65 5.07
C SER A 59 3.84 -1.59 4.38
N VAL A 60 3.74 -2.28 3.26
CA VAL A 60 2.44 -2.63 2.70
C VAL A 60 1.75 -3.67 3.58
N ASP A 61 0.45 -3.82 3.44
CA ASP A 61 -0.32 -4.80 4.22
C ASP A 61 0.06 -6.26 3.89
N TYR A 62 0.19 -6.58 2.60
CA TYR A 62 0.31 -7.96 2.13
C TYR A 62 1.39 -8.14 1.05
N LEU A 63 1.98 -9.34 1.05
CA LEU A 63 2.65 -9.93 -0.09
C LEU A 63 1.70 -10.92 -0.75
N TYR A 64 1.44 -10.77 -2.04
CA TYR A 64 0.51 -11.59 -2.80
C TYR A 64 1.22 -12.26 -3.98
N GLU A 65 0.88 -13.52 -4.25
CA GLU A 65 1.40 -14.26 -5.40
C GLU A 65 0.24 -14.77 -6.26
N THR A 66 0.37 -14.56 -7.57
CA THR A 66 -0.52 -15.15 -8.58
C THR A 66 0.24 -15.24 -9.89
N ASN A 67 -0.05 -16.26 -10.70
CA ASN A 67 0.53 -16.43 -12.03
C ASN A 67 2.08 -16.32 -12.05
N ASN A 68 2.76 -16.90 -11.04
CA ASN A 68 4.22 -16.86 -10.86
C ASN A 68 4.79 -15.43 -10.78
N ARG A 69 4.01 -14.50 -10.21
CA ARG A 69 4.37 -13.09 -10.02
C ARG A 69 4.11 -12.69 -8.57
N ALA A 70 5.06 -11.94 -8.00
CA ALA A 70 4.96 -11.37 -6.67
C ALA A 70 4.43 -9.93 -6.71
N TYR A 71 3.51 -9.62 -5.80
CA TYR A 71 2.87 -8.32 -5.65
C TYR A 71 2.99 -7.84 -4.21
N LEU A 72 3.41 -6.59 -4.01
CA LEU A 72 3.22 -5.87 -2.76
C LEU A 72 1.87 -5.18 -2.84
N VAL A 73 0.97 -5.48 -1.91
CA VAL A 73 -0.42 -5.02 -1.90
C VAL A 73 -0.68 -4.15 -0.68
N GLU A 74 -1.09 -2.92 -0.94
CA GLU A 74 -1.48 -1.91 0.05
C GLU A 74 -2.97 -1.62 -0.10
N PHE A 75 -3.72 -1.64 1.00
CA PHE A 75 -5.06 -1.09 1.08
C PHE A 75 -5.00 0.30 1.70
N SER A 76 -5.68 1.28 1.09
CA SER A 76 -5.56 2.65 1.58
C SER A 76 -6.82 3.48 1.35
N ASP A 77 -7.02 4.43 2.25
CA ASP A 77 -7.98 5.52 2.23
C ASP A 77 -7.45 6.75 1.46
N LEU A 78 -6.60 6.55 0.44
CA LEU A 78 -5.94 7.62 -0.31
C LEU A 78 -6.88 8.72 -0.82
N TRP A 79 -8.13 8.39 -1.10
CA TRP A 79 -9.11 9.39 -1.52
C TRP A 79 -9.43 10.39 -0.41
N ASP A 80 -9.71 9.92 0.79
CA ASP A 80 -9.96 10.79 1.94
C ASP A 80 -8.70 11.61 2.27
N GLN A 81 -7.54 10.96 2.25
CA GLN A 81 -6.25 11.66 2.42
C GLN A 81 -6.06 12.75 1.35
N HIS A 82 -6.45 12.50 0.11
CA HIS A 82 -6.35 13.48 -0.97
C HIS A 82 -7.30 14.67 -0.75
N LEU A 83 -8.54 14.42 -0.37
CA LEU A 83 -9.49 15.48 -0.03
C LEU A 83 -8.99 16.35 1.12
N ASP A 84 -8.34 15.73 2.11
CA ASP A 84 -7.70 16.43 3.21
C ASP A 84 -6.51 17.29 2.77
N VAL A 85 -5.66 16.77 1.87
CA VAL A 85 -4.59 17.54 1.25
C VAL A 85 -5.17 18.77 0.51
N LEU A 86 -6.21 18.58 -0.31
CA LEU A 86 -6.86 19.69 -1.03
C LEU A 86 -7.45 20.75 -0.10
N ARG A 87 -7.96 20.34 1.06
CA ARG A 87 -8.44 21.27 2.10
C ARG A 87 -7.28 22.07 2.70
N ARG A 88 -6.16 21.42 3.05
CA ARG A 88 -4.98 22.11 3.60
C ARG A 88 -4.34 23.06 2.58
N VAL A 89 -4.25 22.65 1.31
CA VAL A 89 -3.76 23.50 0.21
C VAL A 89 -4.61 24.77 0.06
N ARG A 90 -5.94 24.64 0.07
CA ARG A 90 -6.84 25.81 0.02
C ARG A 90 -6.62 26.76 1.20
N ASN A 91 -6.43 26.24 2.41
CA ASN A 91 -6.14 27.06 3.58
C ASN A 91 -4.80 27.81 3.47
N ILE A 92 -3.76 27.14 2.94
CA ILE A 92 -2.45 27.77 2.70
C ILE A 92 -2.59 28.90 1.67
N GLN A 93 -3.29 28.65 0.57
CA GLN A 93 -3.48 29.63 -0.50
C GLN A 93 -4.24 30.87 0.00
N GLY A 94 -5.25 30.69 0.86
CA GLY A 94 -6.04 31.76 1.47
C GLY A 94 -5.37 32.48 2.66
N SER A 95 -4.19 32.05 3.09
CA SER A 95 -3.47 32.69 4.20
C SER A 95 -2.79 34.02 3.80
N ASN A 96 -2.29 34.77 4.78
CA ASN A 96 -1.51 36.00 4.54
C ASN A 96 0.01 35.76 4.40
N LEU A 97 0.42 34.52 4.12
CA LEU A 97 1.84 34.18 3.95
C LEU A 97 2.43 34.78 2.65
N PRO A 98 3.75 35.01 2.60
CA PRO A 98 4.45 35.32 1.37
C PRO A 98 4.23 34.26 0.28
N VAL A 99 4.27 34.68 -0.99
CA VAL A 99 4.01 33.81 -2.15
C VAL A 99 4.94 32.61 -2.20
N GLU A 100 6.23 32.81 -1.91
CA GLU A 100 7.23 31.73 -1.92
C GLU A 100 6.95 30.70 -0.82
N ASP A 101 6.59 31.15 0.39
CA ASP A 101 6.24 30.26 1.49
C ASP A 101 4.99 29.45 1.19
N LYS A 102 3.97 30.07 0.57
CA LYS A 102 2.77 29.35 0.11
C LYS A 102 3.15 28.26 -0.89
N ARG A 103 4.01 28.56 -1.87
CA ARG A 103 4.43 27.58 -2.88
C ARG A 103 5.12 26.38 -2.23
N ASN A 104 6.09 26.63 -1.35
CA ASN A 104 6.83 25.57 -0.66
C ASN A 104 5.92 24.69 0.22
N LEU A 105 4.96 25.30 0.91
CA LEU A 105 3.99 24.56 1.73
C LEU A 105 3.02 23.72 0.88
N VAL A 106 2.53 24.26 -0.24
CA VAL A 106 1.66 23.51 -1.16
C VAL A 106 2.41 22.31 -1.74
N GLU A 107 3.63 22.53 -2.24
CA GLU A 107 4.47 21.44 -2.76
C GLU A 107 4.72 20.35 -1.71
N LYS A 108 4.94 20.75 -0.45
CA LYS A 108 5.09 19.82 0.66
C LYS A 108 3.83 18.97 0.85
N GLU A 109 2.66 19.60 0.94
CA GLU A 109 1.37 18.93 1.14
C GLU A 109 1.03 17.97 -0.01
N GLU A 110 1.18 18.42 -1.25
CA GLU A 110 0.92 17.60 -2.44
C GLU A 110 1.87 16.39 -2.55
N SER A 111 3.05 16.47 -1.92
CA SER A 111 4.04 15.38 -1.94
C SER A 111 3.81 14.28 -0.90
N ILE A 112 2.95 14.50 0.12
CA ILE A 112 2.82 13.61 1.29
C ILE A 112 2.43 12.20 0.89
N ILE A 113 1.31 12.05 0.16
CA ILE A 113 0.79 10.74 -0.26
C ILE A 113 1.84 9.98 -1.08
N ARG A 114 2.47 10.68 -2.04
CA ARG A 114 3.49 10.06 -2.91
C ARG A 114 4.70 9.59 -2.10
N LYS A 115 5.20 10.41 -1.18
CA LYS A 115 6.36 10.06 -0.33
C LYS A 115 6.05 8.86 0.55
N GLU A 116 4.87 8.83 1.17
CA GLU A 116 4.45 7.71 2.01
C GLU A 116 4.40 6.40 1.21
N LEU A 117 3.77 6.39 0.04
CA LEU A 117 3.64 5.17 -0.77
C LEU A 117 5.00 4.66 -1.28
N ILE A 118 5.93 5.57 -1.61
CA ILE A 118 7.30 5.20 -2.00
C ILE A 118 8.05 4.60 -0.81
N GLU A 119 7.98 5.23 0.36
CA GLU A 119 8.62 4.75 1.58
C GLU A 119 8.09 3.36 1.97
N LYS A 120 6.77 3.17 2.01
CA LYS A 120 6.12 1.87 2.26
C LYS A 120 6.63 0.79 1.31
N PHE A 121 6.76 1.09 0.03
CA PHE A 121 7.29 0.13 -0.95
C PHE A 121 8.76 -0.21 -0.67
N LYS A 122 9.62 0.79 -0.50
CA LYS A 122 11.06 0.60 -0.28
C LYS A 122 11.35 -0.19 1.00
N ASP A 123 10.66 0.17 2.07
CA ASP A 123 10.76 -0.53 3.34
C ASP A 123 10.26 -1.98 3.22
N SER A 124 9.14 -2.21 2.52
CA SER A 124 8.62 -3.57 2.27
C SER A 124 9.62 -4.44 1.52
N VAL A 125 10.25 -3.92 0.46
CA VAL A 125 11.29 -4.65 -0.27
C VAL A 125 12.47 -4.98 0.66
N SER A 126 12.86 -4.04 1.52
CA SER A 126 13.94 -4.24 2.50
C SER A 126 13.59 -5.30 3.54
N ILE A 127 12.35 -5.31 4.05
CA ILE A 127 11.80 -6.35 4.94
C ILE A 127 11.88 -7.71 4.25
N LEU A 128 11.44 -7.81 2.99
CA LEU A 128 11.39 -9.10 2.27
C LEU A 128 12.77 -9.68 1.96
N LYS A 129 13.79 -8.85 1.71
CA LYS A 129 15.18 -9.31 1.56
C LYS A 129 15.67 -10.08 2.79
N VAL A 130 15.28 -9.63 3.98
CA VAL A 130 15.64 -10.29 5.25
C VAL A 130 14.68 -11.44 5.56
N ALA A 131 13.40 -11.29 5.26
CA ALA A 131 12.40 -12.34 5.47
C ALA A 131 12.77 -13.62 4.70
N HIS A 132 13.27 -13.49 3.47
CA HIS A 132 13.72 -14.61 2.65
C HIS A 132 14.85 -15.44 3.29
N ILE A 133 15.66 -14.83 4.15
CA ILE A 133 16.76 -15.51 4.86
C ILE A 133 16.25 -16.16 6.16
N LYS A 134 15.27 -15.53 6.82
CA LYS A 134 14.80 -15.94 8.15
C LYS A 134 13.59 -16.87 8.14
N LEU A 135 12.83 -16.90 7.05
CA LEU A 135 11.63 -17.71 6.88
C LEU A 135 11.85 -18.78 5.82
N VAL A 136 11.14 -19.90 5.94
CA VAL A 136 11.17 -21.02 4.98
C VAL A 136 9.88 -21.08 4.14
N ASP A 137 9.83 -22.03 3.19
CA ASP A 137 8.69 -22.30 2.30
C ASP A 137 8.34 -21.16 1.33
N TRP A 138 9.34 -20.39 0.90
CA TRP A 138 9.19 -19.40 -0.16
C TRP A 138 8.99 -20.09 -1.52
N THR A 139 8.01 -19.61 -2.28
CA THR A 139 7.83 -19.97 -3.68
C THR A 139 8.86 -19.25 -4.56
N GLU A 140 9.21 -19.83 -5.70
CA GLU A 140 10.19 -19.25 -6.64
C GLU A 140 9.82 -17.84 -7.12
N ALA A 141 8.52 -17.54 -7.26
CA ALA A 141 8.08 -16.19 -7.65
C ALA A 141 8.50 -15.14 -6.63
N LEU A 142 8.39 -15.47 -5.33
CA LEU A 142 8.74 -14.56 -4.24
C LEU A 142 10.26 -14.44 -4.07
N LYS A 143 11.01 -15.52 -4.31
CA LYS A 143 12.49 -15.51 -4.21
C LYS A 143 13.16 -14.60 -5.24
N LYS A 144 12.55 -14.41 -6.42
CA LYS A 144 13.08 -13.56 -7.50
C LYS A 144 13.31 -12.10 -7.08
N GLY A 145 12.70 -11.63 -5.99
CA GLY A 145 12.89 -10.27 -5.47
C GLY A 145 12.40 -9.15 -6.39
N SER A 146 11.62 -9.49 -7.41
CA SER A 146 11.06 -8.56 -8.40
C SER A 146 9.57 -8.36 -8.13
N TYR A 147 9.23 -7.24 -7.49
CA TYR A 147 7.88 -6.99 -6.99
C TYR A 147 7.13 -5.99 -7.86
N ARG A 148 5.83 -6.23 -8.04
CA ARG A 148 4.88 -5.24 -8.58
C ARG A 148 4.13 -4.61 -7.43
N TYR A 149 3.92 -3.30 -7.48
CA TYR A 149 3.17 -2.58 -6.46
C TYR A 149 1.70 -2.44 -6.85
N ARG A 150 0.80 -2.81 -5.94
CA ARG A 150 -0.65 -2.68 -6.06
C ARG A 150 -1.17 -1.87 -4.89
N VAL A 151 -1.77 -0.73 -5.18
CA VAL A 151 -2.43 0.10 -4.17
C VAL A 151 -3.92 0.07 -4.44
N ILE A 152 -4.66 -0.49 -3.50
CA ILE A 152 -6.10 -0.70 -3.57
C ILE A 152 -6.78 0.40 -2.77
N VAL A 153 -7.58 1.21 -3.44
CA VAL A 153 -8.15 2.43 -2.87
C VAL A 153 -9.65 2.25 -2.69
N ALA A 154 -10.13 2.43 -1.46
CA ALA A 154 -11.58 2.50 -1.22
C ALA A 154 -12.12 3.87 -1.61
N LYS A 155 -13.34 3.87 -2.14
CA LYS A 155 -14.14 5.08 -2.31
C LYS A 155 -14.96 5.28 -1.04
N THR A 156 -14.94 6.49 -0.51
CA THR A 156 -15.77 6.89 0.63
C THR A 156 -17.22 7.02 0.16
N PRO A 157 -18.16 6.24 0.71
CA PRO A 157 -19.57 6.42 0.40
C PRO A 157 -20.02 7.80 0.90
N GLY A 158 -20.56 8.65 0.02
CA GLY A 158 -21.30 9.86 0.45
C GLY A 158 -20.60 11.21 0.33
N VAL A 159 -19.54 11.36 -0.47
CA VAL A 159 -19.07 12.72 -0.86
C VAL A 159 -20.08 13.30 -1.86
N ILE A 160 -21.04 14.06 -1.33
CA ILE A 160 -22.21 14.63 -2.02
C ILE A 160 -21.75 15.74 -2.98
N GLY A 161 -21.85 15.43 -4.26
CA GLY A 161 -21.77 16.30 -5.43
C GLY A 161 -22.17 15.42 -6.61
N SER A 162 -22.75 15.96 -7.68
CA SER A 162 -23.30 15.19 -8.81
C SER A 162 -22.39 13.99 -9.14
N LYS A 163 -22.88 12.75 -8.92
CA LYS A 163 -22.07 11.51 -8.83
C LYS A 163 -21.00 11.37 -9.93
N LYS A 164 -21.27 11.95 -11.10
CA LYS A 164 -20.36 11.95 -12.26
C LYS A 164 -19.05 12.72 -12.05
N ASN A 165 -19.06 13.88 -11.39
CA ASN A 165 -17.85 14.70 -11.23
C ASN A 165 -16.87 14.08 -10.23
N VAL A 166 -17.38 13.53 -9.11
CA VAL A 166 -16.55 12.86 -8.09
C VAL A 166 -15.87 11.60 -8.67
N GLU A 167 -16.57 10.85 -9.51
CA GLU A 167 -16.00 9.66 -10.18
C GLU A 167 -14.88 10.01 -11.16
N VAL A 168 -15.06 11.10 -11.93
CA VAL A 168 -14.03 11.63 -12.82
C VAL A 168 -12.82 12.10 -12.02
N ASP A 169 -13.04 12.89 -10.97
CA ASP A 169 -11.97 13.42 -10.11
C ASP A 169 -11.17 12.31 -9.43
N PHE A 170 -11.85 11.30 -8.89
CA PHE A 170 -11.21 10.12 -8.29
C PHE A 170 -10.36 9.36 -9.31
N THR A 171 -10.91 9.12 -10.51
CA THR A 171 -10.19 8.43 -11.58
C THR A 171 -8.97 9.22 -12.04
N MET A 172 -9.11 10.54 -12.18
CA MET A 172 -8.01 11.44 -12.53
C MET A 172 -6.94 11.48 -11.44
N PHE A 173 -7.35 11.52 -10.16
CA PHE A 173 -6.46 11.45 -9.01
C PHE A 173 -5.62 10.16 -9.05
N LEU A 174 -6.26 9.00 -9.15
CA LEU A 174 -5.56 7.71 -9.22
C LEU A 174 -4.60 7.65 -10.41
N SER A 175 -5.04 8.13 -11.58
CA SER A 175 -4.21 8.12 -12.79
C SER A 175 -2.98 9.00 -12.66
N ARG A 176 -3.13 10.22 -12.11
CA ARG A 176 -2.02 11.14 -11.86
C ARG A 176 -1.05 10.58 -10.82
N LEU A 177 -1.57 10.07 -9.70
CA LEU A 177 -0.73 9.49 -8.65
C LEU A 177 0.02 8.26 -9.15
N GLN A 178 -0.63 7.38 -9.92
CA GLN A 178 0.02 6.22 -10.54
C GLN A 178 1.17 6.65 -11.47
N ALA A 179 0.95 7.66 -12.31
CA ALA A 179 2.01 8.18 -13.20
C ALA A 179 3.20 8.73 -12.39
N GLN A 180 2.93 9.48 -11.33
CA GLN A 180 3.97 10.00 -10.43
C GLN A 180 4.76 8.89 -9.74
N LEU A 181 4.09 7.85 -9.23
CA LEU A 181 4.76 6.71 -8.59
C LEU A 181 5.60 5.92 -9.59
N ARG A 182 5.07 5.67 -10.80
CA ARG A 182 5.82 5.00 -11.87
C ARG A 182 7.09 5.76 -12.22
N SER A 183 6.98 7.08 -12.38
CA SER A 183 8.14 7.94 -12.67
C SER A 183 9.17 7.89 -11.54
N ALA A 184 8.74 8.01 -10.29
CA ALA A 184 9.63 8.02 -9.14
C ALA A 184 10.32 6.66 -8.89
N MET A 185 9.62 5.55 -9.15
CA MET A 185 10.13 4.20 -8.89
C MET A 185 10.89 3.58 -10.06
N LYS A 186 10.80 4.16 -11.27
CA LYS A 186 11.49 3.65 -12.47
C LYS A 186 13.02 3.55 -12.29
N TYR A 187 13.60 4.45 -11.51
CA TYR A 187 15.05 4.54 -11.32
C TYR A 187 15.60 3.53 -10.31
N ASP A 188 14.75 2.97 -9.45
CA ASP A 188 15.23 2.11 -8.37
C ASP A 188 15.41 0.64 -8.80
N ASN A 189 14.99 0.22 -10.01
CA ASN A 189 14.96 -1.18 -10.50
C ASN A 189 14.23 -2.20 -9.59
N LEU A 190 13.74 -1.78 -8.41
CA LEU A 190 13.08 -2.62 -7.43
C LEU A 190 11.60 -2.85 -7.76
N CYS A 191 10.95 -1.92 -8.47
CA CYS A 191 9.54 -1.98 -8.82
C CYS A 191 9.34 -2.26 -10.31
N VAL A 192 8.77 -3.43 -10.62
CA VAL A 192 8.51 -3.83 -12.01
C VAL A 192 7.34 -3.06 -12.62
N ASP A 193 6.30 -2.79 -11.83
CA ASP A 193 5.11 -2.08 -12.26
C ASP A 193 4.37 -1.53 -11.03
N VAL A 194 3.71 -0.40 -11.17
CA VAL A 194 2.82 0.20 -10.16
C VAL A 194 1.43 0.31 -10.76
N LYS A 195 0.42 -0.17 -10.01
CA LYS A 195 -0.99 0.02 -10.37
C LYS A 195 -1.80 0.46 -9.15
N LEU A 196 -2.56 1.54 -9.34
CA LEU A 196 -3.58 1.97 -8.39
C LEU A 196 -4.93 1.47 -8.91
N SER A 197 -5.77 0.94 -8.04
CA SER A 197 -7.07 0.42 -8.45
C SER A 197 -8.14 0.66 -7.38
N PRO A 198 -9.36 1.03 -7.79
CA PRO A 198 -10.51 0.98 -6.90
C PRO A 198 -10.71 -0.43 -6.32
N ILE A 199 -11.15 -0.50 -5.06
CA ILE A 199 -11.37 -1.78 -4.37
C ILE A 199 -12.38 -2.69 -5.07
N ASP A 200 -13.43 -2.14 -5.66
CA ASP A 200 -14.45 -2.88 -6.41
C ASP A 200 -13.87 -3.54 -7.68
N ILE A 201 -12.97 -2.85 -8.37
CA ILE A 201 -12.24 -3.42 -9.52
C ILE A 201 -11.31 -4.54 -9.05
N TRP A 202 -10.61 -4.35 -7.93
CA TRP A 202 -9.72 -5.38 -7.37
C TRP A 202 -10.50 -6.63 -6.92
N ALA A 203 -11.61 -6.45 -6.23
CA ALA A 203 -12.44 -7.53 -5.72
C ALA A 203 -12.99 -8.43 -6.85
N ASN A 204 -13.45 -7.80 -7.94
CA ASN A 204 -14.09 -8.51 -9.06
C ASN A 204 -13.11 -9.04 -10.11
N SER A 205 -11.83 -8.65 -10.04
CA SER A 205 -10.82 -9.19 -10.94
C SER A 205 -10.62 -10.70 -10.72
N LYS A 206 -10.97 -11.50 -11.74
CA LYS A 206 -10.73 -12.95 -11.72
C LYS A 206 -9.24 -13.30 -11.87
N ASN A 207 -8.48 -12.44 -12.54
CA ASN A 207 -7.07 -12.66 -12.85
C ASN A 207 -6.30 -11.35 -12.74
N TYR A 208 -5.30 -11.33 -11.84
CA TYR A 208 -4.14 -10.45 -11.92
C TYR A 208 -2.88 -11.31 -11.99
#